data_AF-A0A2A2TEW7-F1
#
_entry.id   AF-A0A2A2TEW7-F1
#
_cell.length_a   1.000
_cell.length_b   1.000
_cell.length_c   1.000
_cell.angle_alpha   90.00
_cell.angle_beta   90.00
_cell.angle_gamma   90.00
#
_symmetry.space_group_name_H-M   'P 1'
#
loop_
_entity.id
_entity.type
_entity.pdbx_description
1 polymer ?
#
loop_
_entity_poly.entity_id
_entity_poly.type
_entity_poly.pdbx_seq_one_letter_code
_entity_poly.pdbx_strand_id
1 'polypeptide(L)'
;MDKSIIQLVDELPSDNITVKVLKALDFVAPGQWSNLQGFDNSIRVITGETDANVIQKIRDRATTLYNDPQQGYQTAIKLYQTIDKADMAMATAALASKVGEKIPFLSFLSNITPKADVTQTIDLVLKIAIEIIAFSKLNGIPQPNPQEFANSLSTHYQDASFMRMAALVCIDGILPLGPDFLGKIQSIMTSADTTAITQNPLFSTVSSTLPGDNTNDKLGFITQGFNSVQGWMGDLVSKTGVTPQSISSNLGNFIQFADDNLDFVAAFLDQTTNYYEHTGIQTVAKKVILQAHTLVKAEIAAAPKPEADTLKAVKSDTSNASATADKYTVGQTIEVWDGEEEDWYRATIEKVAEKRFFVSYVGEGSSNDEWVEEDDVRIRDKRSLMPKAYRSSSDENGYAIADKVKVWDEDNEDWYSAIIGKTQGQQYFVQYIGYDSSHDEWVDLDEIS
;
A
#
# COMPACT_ATOMS: atom_id res chain seq x y z
N MET A 1 -7.29 4.82 -19.02
CA MET A 1 -6.82 5.44 -17.77
C MET A 1 -5.66 4.60 -17.28
N ASP A 2 -4.56 5.24 -16.86
CA ASP A 2 -3.46 4.54 -16.21
C ASP A 2 -3.96 4.00 -14.86
N LYS A 3 -3.55 2.79 -14.47
CA LYS A 3 -3.95 2.18 -13.19
C LYS A 3 -3.43 2.99 -12.01
N SER A 4 -4.22 3.10 -10.94
CA SER A 4 -3.74 3.66 -9.68
C SER A 4 -2.72 2.73 -9.02
N ILE A 5 -1.88 3.26 -8.13
CA ILE A 5 -0.94 2.42 -7.37
C ILE A 5 -1.66 1.36 -6.52
N ILE A 6 -2.84 1.70 -6.01
CA ILE A 6 -3.72 0.78 -5.30
C ILE A 6 -4.08 -0.40 -6.20
N GLN A 7 -4.65 -0.12 -7.38
CA GLN A 7 -5.03 -1.17 -8.34
C GLN A 7 -3.83 -2.02 -8.75
N LEU A 8 -2.67 -1.40 -8.98
CA LEU A 8 -1.45 -2.14 -9.35
C LEU A 8 -1.03 -3.13 -8.26
N VAL A 9 -1.11 -2.76 -6.98
CA VAL A 9 -0.74 -3.62 -5.84
C VAL A 9 -1.81 -4.67 -5.53
N ASP A 10 -3.10 -4.31 -5.65
CA ASP A 10 -4.22 -5.22 -5.41
C ASP A 10 -4.30 -6.31 -6.50
N GLU A 11 -3.89 -6.00 -7.72
CA GLU A 11 -3.88 -6.94 -8.85
C GLU A 11 -2.57 -7.73 -8.98
N LEU A 12 -1.59 -7.54 -8.09
CA LEU A 12 -0.38 -8.35 -8.10
C LEU A 12 -0.75 -9.84 -7.91
N PRO A 13 -0.19 -10.75 -8.70
CA PRO A 13 -0.54 -12.17 -8.63
C PRO A 13 -0.07 -12.78 -7.30
N SER A 14 -0.93 -13.61 -6.69
CA SER A 14 -0.61 -14.35 -5.46
C SER A 14 0.18 -15.63 -5.72
N ASP A 15 -0.10 -16.28 -6.86
CA ASP A 15 0.53 -17.52 -7.30
C ASP A 15 0.59 -17.58 -8.84
N ASN A 16 1.77 -17.33 -9.40
CA ASN A 16 2.07 -17.51 -10.82
C ASN A 16 3.57 -17.89 -10.99
N ILE A 17 4.04 -18.03 -12.24
CA ILE A 17 5.44 -18.37 -12.51
C ILE A 17 6.40 -17.33 -11.93
N THR A 18 6.14 -16.03 -12.10
CA THR A 18 6.93 -14.95 -11.47
C THR A 18 7.10 -15.17 -9.96
N VAL A 19 6.00 -15.37 -9.25
CA VAL A 19 6.00 -15.56 -7.79
C VAL A 19 6.77 -16.81 -7.41
N LYS A 20 6.59 -17.92 -8.13
CA LYS A 20 7.31 -19.18 -7.88
C LYS A 20 8.81 -19.03 -8.09
N VAL A 21 9.21 -18.34 -9.16
CA VAL A 21 10.61 -18.05 -9.48
C VAL A 21 11.24 -17.18 -8.41
N LEU A 22 10.57 -16.09 -7.99
CA LEU A 22 11.06 -15.23 -6.92
C LEU A 22 11.20 -15.98 -5.58
N LYS A 23 10.26 -16.88 -5.24
CA LYS A 23 10.38 -17.77 -4.08
C LYS A 23 11.55 -18.74 -4.22
N ALA A 24 11.75 -19.30 -5.42
CA ALA A 24 12.85 -20.22 -5.69
C ALA A 24 14.23 -19.54 -5.59
N LEU A 25 14.31 -18.23 -5.80
CA LEU A 25 15.54 -17.44 -5.67
C LEU A 25 15.80 -16.94 -4.24
N ASP A 26 14.97 -17.28 -3.25
CA ASP A 26 15.17 -16.86 -1.86
C ASP A 26 16.53 -17.32 -1.31
N PHE A 27 17.09 -18.44 -1.77
CA PHE A 27 18.44 -18.86 -1.34
C PHE A 27 19.56 -17.86 -1.72
N VAL A 28 19.35 -17.02 -2.74
CA VAL A 28 20.28 -15.95 -3.16
C VAL A 28 20.06 -14.68 -2.35
N ALA A 29 18.81 -14.41 -1.96
CA ALA A 29 18.38 -13.21 -1.24
C ALA A 29 17.50 -13.57 -0.02
N PRO A 30 18.05 -14.29 0.97
CA PRO A 30 17.25 -14.98 1.99
C PRO A 30 16.45 -14.01 2.84
N GLY A 31 15.13 -14.22 2.87
CA GLY A 31 14.18 -13.45 3.66
C GLY A 31 14.02 -12.00 3.19
N GLN A 32 14.64 -11.61 2.07
CA GLN A 32 14.47 -10.26 1.54
C GLN A 32 13.05 -10.11 1.00
N TRP A 33 12.54 -11.08 0.26
CA TRP A 33 11.27 -10.88 -0.44
C TRP A 33 10.12 -11.67 0.16
N SER A 34 8.99 -10.98 0.25
CA SER A 34 7.68 -11.59 0.44
C SER A 34 6.72 -11.06 -0.62
N ASN A 35 5.75 -11.89 -1.02
CA ASN A 35 4.76 -11.49 -2.02
C ASN A 35 3.66 -10.61 -1.41
N LEU A 36 4.04 -9.42 -0.92
CA LEU A 36 3.13 -8.45 -0.35
C LEU A 36 2.18 -7.93 -1.43
N GLN A 37 0.89 -8.16 -1.21
CA GLN A 37 -0.23 -7.80 -2.08
C GLN A 37 -1.32 -7.15 -1.23
N GLY A 38 -2.23 -6.44 -1.90
CA GLY A 38 -3.27 -5.66 -1.24
C GLY A 38 -2.68 -4.37 -0.66
N PHE A 39 -3.15 -3.21 -1.11
CA PHE A 39 -2.56 -1.93 -0.73
C PHE A 39 -2.67 -1.68 0.78
N ASP A 40 -3.82 -1.95 1.38
CA ASP A 40 -4.03 -1.76 2.82
C ASP A 40 -3.21 -2.76 3.66
N ASN A 41 -3.10 -4.00 3.20
CA ASN A 41 -2.22 -4.98 3.82
C ASN A 41 -0.74 -4.52 3.72
N SER A 42 -0.38 -3.93 2.58
CA SER A 42 0.95 -3.35 2.39
C SER A 42 1.22 -2.20 3.35
N ILE A 43 0.24 -1.31 3.57
CA ILE A 43 0.33 -0.24 4.59
C ILE A 43 0.61 -0.86 5.95
N ARG A 44 -0.20 -1.83 6.39
CA ARG A 44 -0.05 -2.48 7.71
C ARG A 44 1.34 -3.09 7.89
N VAL A 45 1.80 -3.89 6.93
CA VAL A 45 3.10 -4.56 7.01
C VAL A 45 4.28 -3.58 6.99
N ILE A 46 4.20 -2.52 6.18
CA ILE A 46 5.31 -1.58 5.98
C ILE A 46 5.41 -0.57 7.12
N THR A 47 4.27 -0.13 7.65
CA THR A 47 4.20 0.97 8.61
C THR A 47 3.98 0.52 10.05
N GLY A 48 3.41 -0.67 10.25
CA GLY A 48 2.91 -1.15 11.54
C GLY A 48 1.57 -0.52 11.95
N GLU A 49 0.96 0.32 11.11
CA GLU A 49 -0.32 0.96 11.40
C GLU A 49 -1.46 -0.08 11.44
N THR A 50 -2.38 0.07 12.39
CA THR A 50 -3.54 -0.81 12.58
C THR A 50 -4.85 -0.04 12.60
N ASP A 51 -4.82 1.27 12.86
CA ASP A 51 -5.98 2.16 12.85
C ASP A 51 -6.53 2.32 11.43
N ALA A 52 -7.81 1.98 11.24
CA ALA A 52 -8.45 1.99 9.92
C ALA A 52 -8.51 3.40 9.31
N ASN A 53 -8.73 4.44 10.13
CA ASN A 53 -8.81 5.82 9.67
C ASN A 53 -7.42 6.34 9.28
N VAL A 54 -6.37 5.98 10.01
CA VAL A 54 -4.99 6.33 9.63
C VAL A 54 -4.58 5.59 8.35
N ILE A 55 -4.93 4.30 8.21
CA ILE A 55 -4.68 3.54 6.97
C ILE A 55 -5.39 4.20 5.78
N GLN A 56 -6.65 4.63 5.94
CA GLN A 56 -7.39 5.33 4.90
C GLN A 56 -6.72 6.67 4.54
N LYS A 57 -6.31 7.47 5.52
CA LYS A 57 -5.55 8.73 5.28
C LYS A 57 -4.24 8.47 4.52
N ILE A 58 -3.52 7.39 4.86
CA ILE A 58 -2.31 6.97 4.14
C ILE A 58 -2.65 6.58 2.70
N ARG A 59 -3.74 5.82 2.48
CA ARG A 59 -4.21 5.40 1.15
C ARG A 59 -4.54 6.60 0.26
N ASP A 60 -5.27 7.57 0.79
CA ASP A 60 -5.63 8.79 0.06
C ASP A 60 -4.40 9.63 -0.25
N ARG A 61 -3.53 9.85 0.75
CA ARG A 61 -2.27 10.58 0.55
C ARG A 61 -1.35 9.89 -0.45
N ALA A 62 -1.26 8.57 -0.41
CA ALA A 62 -0.46 7.80 -1.35
C ALA A 62 -1.00 7.93 -2.79
N THR A 63 -2.32 7.98 -2.96
CA THR A 63 -2.94 8.22 -4.27
C THR A 63 -2.58 9.59 -4.82
N THR A 64 -2.66 10.64 -3.98
CA THR A 64 -2.24 11.99 -4.36
C THR A 64 -0.75 12.04 -4.75
N LEU A 65 0.13 11.48 -3.92
CA LEU A 65 1.57 11.44 -4.19
C LEU A 65 1.90 10.66 -5.46
N TYR A 66 1.25 9.52 -5.70
CA TYR A 66 1.45 8.73 -6.89
C TYR A 66 1.10 9.49 -8.17
N ASN A 67 0.04 10.30 -8.13
CA ASN A 67 -0.43 11.08 -9.27
C ASN A 67 0.34 12.40 -9.47
N ASP A 68 1.17 12.81 -8.50
CA ASP A 68 2.01 13.99 -8.64
C ASP A 68 3.21 13.69 -9.57
N PRO A 69 3.28 14.33 -10.75
CA PRO A 69 4.35 14.09 -11.71
C PRO A 69 5.73 14.47 -11.18
N GLN A 70 5.83 15.32 -10.14
CA GLN A 70 7.10 15.70 -9.54
C GLN A 70 7.73 14.57 -8.72
N GLN A 71 6.94 13.60 -8.24
CA GLN A 71 7.44 12.49 -7.43
C GLN A 71 8.08 11.37 -8.25
N GLY A 72 7.80 11.30 -9.56
CA GLY A 72 8.38 10.30 -10.47
C GLY A 72 7.85 8.87 -10.32
N TYR A 73 6.86 8.61 -9.45
CA TYR A 73 6.32 7.27 -9.20
C TYR A 73 5.69 6.62 -10.43
N GLN A 74 4.81 7.33 -11.13
CA GLN A 74 4.20 6.84 -12.38
C GLN A 74 5.25 6.58 -13.46
N THR A 75 6.29 7.42 -13.54
CA THR A 75 7.40 7.21 -14.48
C THR A 75 8.15 5.93 -14.15
N ALA A 76 8.47 5.68 -12.88
CA ALA A 76 9.13 4.44 -12.45
C ALA A 76 8.28 3.20 -12.77
N ILE A 77 6.97 3.21 -12.48
CA ILE A 77 6.07 2.11 -12.87
C ILE A 77 6.10 1.89 -14.38
N LYS A 78 5.93 2.95 -15.18
CA LYS A 78 5.94 2.84 -16.65
C LYS A 78 7.25 2.24 -17.15
N LEU A 79 8.37 2.59 -16.54
CA LEU A 79 9.68 2.03 -16.87
C LEU A 79 9.76 0.53 -16.59
N TYR A 80 9.35 0.09 -15.38
CA TYR A 80 9.31 -1.32 -15.02
C TYR A 80 8.38 -2.14 -15.93
N GLN A 81 7.22 -1.59 -16.27
CA GLN A 81 6.29 -2.24 -17.18
C GLN A 81 6.80 -2.29 -18.62
N THR A 82 7.51 -1.25 -19.07
CA THR A 82 7.98 -1.15 -20.46
C THR A 82 9.13 -2.11 -20.72
N ILE A 83 10.07 -2.21 -19.78
CA ILE A 83 11.24 -3.07 -19.95
C ILE A 83 10.86 -4.56 -19.93
N ASP A 84 9.85 -4.97 -19.15
CA ASP A 84 9.32 -6.35 -19.15
C ASP A 84 8.39 -6.66 -20.35
N LYS A 85 7.51 -5.73 -20.77
CA LYS A 85 6.47 -6.01 -21.78
C LYS A 85 6.97 -6.12 -23.21
N ALA A 86 8.15 -5.57 -23.49
CA ALA A 86 8.76 -5.72 -24.80
C ALA A 86 9.13 -7.19 -25.10
N ASP A 87 9.28 -8.04 -24.08
CA ASP A 87 9.50 -9.48 -24.23
C ASP A 87 8.17 -10.27 -24.36
N MET A 88 7.12 -9.86 -23.65
CA MET A 88 5.82 -10.58 -23.62
C MET A 88 4.91 -10.37 -24.84
N ALA A 89 5.12 -9.31 -25.64
CA ALA A 89 4.28 -9.03 -26.81
C ALA A 89 4.28 -10.17 -27.84
N MET A 90 5.32 -11.01 -27.86
CA MET A 90 5.37 -12.20 -28.72
C MET A 90 4.69 -13.44 -28.11
N ALA A 91 4.74 -13.64 -26.79
CA ALA A 91 4.18 -14.81 -26.11
C ALA A 91 2.64 -14.76 -25.99
N THR A 92 2.07 -13.57 -25.79
CA THR A 92 0.63 -13.39 -25.55
C THR A 92 -0.21 -13.70 -26.80
N ALA A 93 0.30 -13.41 -28.00
CA ALA A 93 -0.34 -13.74 -29.26
C ALA A 93 -0.42 -15.26 -29.51
N ALA A 94 0.58 -16.02 -29.05
CA ALA A 94 0.58 -17.47 -29.16
C ALA A 94 -0.43 -18.12 -28.20
N LEU A 95 -0.57 -17.59 -26.97
CA LEU A 95 -1.48 -18.10 -25.94
C LEU A 95 -2.96 -17.77 -26.22
N ALA A 96 -3.27 -16.59 -26.78
CA ALA A 96 -4.63 -16.17 -27.10
C ALA A 96 -5.34 -17.07 -28.12
N SER A 97 -4.59 -17.84 -28.90
CA SER A 97 -5.13 -18.69 -29.97
C SER A 97 -5.62 -20.08 -29.52
N LYS A 98 -5.37 -20.50 -28.26
CA LYS A 98 -5.61 -21.90 -27.85
C LYS A 98 -6.11 -22.10 -26.42
N VAL A 99 -7.35 -21.67 -26.15
CA VAL A 99 -8.13 -22.16 -25.00
C VAL A 99 -8.79 -23.49 -25.39
N GLY A 100 -8.23 -24.63 -24.97
CA GLY A 100 -8.91 -25.93 -25.07
C GLY A 100 -8.05 -27.18 -25.32
N GLU A 101 -6.77 -27.06 -25.67
CA GLU A 101 -5.88 -28.22 -25.86
C GLU A 101 -4.82 -28.30 -24.76
N LYS A 102 -4.51 -29.51 -24.28
CA LYS A 102 -3.37 -29.77 -23.38
C LYS A 102 -2.11 -29.25 -24.06
N ILE A 103 -1.51 -28.20 -23.50
CA ILE A 103 -0.42 -27.47 -24.14
C ILE A 103 0.85 -28.36 -24.18
N PRO A 104 1.37 -28.73 -25.36
CA PRO A 104 2.77 -29.08 -25.47
C PRO A 104 3.54 -27.75 -25.50
N PHE A 105 3.84 -27.20 -24.32
CA PHE A 105 4.40 -25.85 -24.09
C PHE A 105 5.82 -25.65 -24.68
N LEU A 106 6.26 -26.50 -25.62
CA LEU A 106 7.64 -26.52 -26.10
C LEU A 106 7.76 -26.34 -27.62
N SER A 107 6.64 -26.20 -28.36
CA SER A 107 6.69 -26.00 -29.82
C SER A 107 7.12 -24.58 -30.23
N PHE A 108 7.11 -23.59 -29.33
CA PHE A 108 7.64 -22.24 -29.61
C PHE A 108 9.18 -22.17 -29.47
N LEU A 109 9.82 -23.20 -28.91
CA LEU A 109 11.26 -23.27 -28.68
C LEU A 109 12.03 -23.83 -29.89
N SER A 110 11.35 -24.18 -30.99
CA SER A 110 12.00 -24.77 -32.17
C SER A 110 12.88 -23.79 -32.97
N ASN A 111 12.96 -22.52 -32.57
CA ASN A 111 13.83 -21.50 -33.14
C ASN A 111 14.76 -20.88 -32.07
N ILE A 112 15.36 -21.70 -31.19
CA ILE A 112 16.52 -21.27 -30.39
C ILE A 112 17.62 -20.84 -31.36
N THR A 113 17.73 -19.54 -31.52
CA THR A 113 18.63 -18.91 -32.49
C THR A 113 20.01 -18.79 -31.83
N PRO A 114 21.13 -19.15 -32.49
CA PRO A 114 22.49 -19.12 -31.94
C PRO A 114 23.08 -17.72 -31.60
N LYS A 115 22.26 -16.74 -31.17
CA LYS A 115 22.70 -15.41 -30.70
C LYS A 115 22.19 -15.08 -29.27
N ALA A 116 21.94 -16.10 -28.45
CA ALA A 116 21.43 -15.95 -27.08
C ALA A 116 22.26 -14.95 -26.25
N ASP A 117 23.59 -15.05 -26.28
CA ASP A 117 24.47 -14.22 -25.46
C ASP A 117 24.32 -12.71 -25.74
N VAL A 118 24.13 -12.32 -26.99
CA VAL A 118 23.99 -10.90 -27.37
C VAL A 118 22.63 -10.35 -26.95
N THR A 119 21.55 -11.09 -27.21
CA THR A 119 20.19 -10.67 -26.82
C THR A 119 20.08 -10.54 -25.30
N GLN A 120 20.56 -11.54 -24.56
CA GLN A 120 20.53 -11.58 -23.10
C GLN A 120 21.43 -10.51 -22.48
N THR A 121 22.59 -10.25 -23.09
CA THR A 121 23.43 -9.10 -22.70
C THR A 121 22.67 -7.78 -22.88
N ILE A 122 22.00 -7.58 -24.01
CA ILE A 122 21.27 -6.32 -24.28
C ILE A 122 20.11 -6.14 -23.29
N ASP A 123 19.35 -7.21 -23.03
CA ASP A 123 18.26 -7.17 -22.06
C ASP A 123 18.76 -6.78 -20.66
N LEU A 124 19.75 -7.50 -20.13
CA LEU A 124 20.32 -7.23 -18.81
C LEU A 124 20.84 -5.79 -18.68
N VAL A 125 21.62 -5.29 -19.66
CA VAL A 125 22.21 -3.95 -19.55
C VAL A 125 21.16 -2.83 -19.69
N LEU A 126 20.08 -3.08 -20.44
CA LEU A 126 18.95 -2.16 -20.51
C LEU A 126 18.15 -2.17 -19.21
N LYS A 127 17.91 -3.34 -18.60
CA LYS A 127 17.29 -3.46 -17.27
C LYS A 127 18.09 -2.74 -16.19
N ILE A 128 19.42 -2.76 -16.24
CA ILE A 128 20.29 -1.95 -15.36
C ILE A 128 20.10 -0.44 -15.63
N ALA A 129 20.17 -0.03 -16.90
CA ALA A 129 19.99 1.38 -17.27
C ALA A 129 18.63 1.93 -16.82
N ILE A 130 17.58 1.13 -16.98
CA ILE A 130 16.22 1.45 -16.54
C ILE A 130 16.11 1.50 -15.02
N GLU A 131 16.74 0.57 -14.29
CA GLU A 131 16.79 0.61 -12.83
C GLU A 131 17.48 1.87 -12.33
N ILE A 132 18.57 2.32 -12.95
CA ILE A 132 19.26 3.58 -12.58
C ILE A 132 18.32 4.78 -12.76
N ILE A 133 17.58 4.83 -13.88
CA ILE A 133 16.64 5.92 -14.17
C ILE A 133 15.48 5.89 -13.15
N ALA A 134 14.88 4.72 -12.92
CA ALA A 134 13.80 4.54 -11.96
C ALA A 134 14.25 4.90 -10.54
N PHE A 135 15.42 4.41 -10.11
CA PHE A 135 16.06 4.78 -8.85
C PHE A 135 16.20 6.29 -8.71
N SER A 136 16.70 6.95 -9.75
CA SER A 136 16.93 8.40 -9.73
C SER A 136 15.62 9.17 -9.58
N LYS A 137 14.57 8.77 -10.33
CA LYS A 137 13.23 9.35 -10.21
C LYS A 137 12.65 9.16 -8.81
N LEU A 138 12.72 7.93 -8.29
CA LEU A 138 12.19 7.60 -6.98
C LEU A 138 12.91 8.33 -5.84
N ASN A 139 14.17 8.72 -6.02
CA ASN A 139 14.98 9.40 -4.99
C ASN A 139 15.10 10.91 -5.22
N GLY A 140 14.35 11.49 -6.16
CA GLY A 140 14.41 12.92 -6.45
C GLY A 140 15.77 13.38 -7.01
N ILE A 141 16.55 12.45 -7.58
CA ILE A 141 17.83 12.75 -8.20
C ILE A 141 17.54 13.36 -9.59
N PRO A 142 17.96 14.61 -9.87
CA PRO A 142 17.55 15.34 -11.07
C PRO A 142 17.97 14.66 -12.38
N GLN A 143 19.11 13.96 -12.38
CA GLN A 143 19.67 13.29 -13.54
C GLN A 143 20.11 11.86 -13.18
N PRO A 144 19.89 10.87 -14.06
CA PRO A 144 20.31 9.50 -13.80
C PRO A 144 21.78 9.37 -13.42
N ASN A 145 22.05 8.79 -12.25
CA ASN A 145 23.40 8.72 -11.68
C ASN A 145 23.82 7.26 -11.37
N PRO A 146 24.59 6.62 -12.28
CA PRO A 146 25.05 5.24 -12.10
C PRO A 146 25.86 4.99 -10.83
N GLN A 147 26.66 5.96 -10.39
CA GLN A 147 27.52 5.80 -9.21
C GLN A 147 26.72 5.86 -7.92
N GLU A 148 25.76 6.79 -7.85
CA GLU A 148 24.87 6.90 -6.69
C GLU A 148 23.94 5.68 -6.56
N PHE A 149 23.47 5.15 -7.69
CA PHE A 149 22.76 3.87 -7.72
C PHE A 149 23.64 2.72 -7.20
N ALA A 150 24.88 2.58 -7.69
CA ALA A 150 25.79 1.53 -7.24
C ALA A 150 26.08 1.59 -5.73
N ASN A 151 26.22 2.80 -5.17
CA ASN A 151 26.38 2.98 -3.73
C ASN A 151 25.12 2.51 -2.99
N SER A 152 23.93 2.89 -3.48
CA SER A 152 22.64 2.52 -2.91
C SER A 152 22.37 1.01 -2.96
N LEU A 153 22.81 0.29 -3.99
CA LEU A 153 22.67 -1.17 -4.08
C LEU A 153 23.27 -1.91 -2.89
N SER A 154 24.35 -1.37 -2.30
CA SER A 154 25.03 -2.00 -1.18
C SER A 154 24.48 -1.57 0.19
N THR A 155 23.77 -0.44 0.27
CA THR A 155 23.40 0.18 1.56
C THR A 155 21.90 0.33 1.79
N HIS A 156 21.11 0.41 0.72
CA HIS A 156 19.70 0.81 0.80
C HIS A 156 18.75 -0.10 0.02
N TYR A 157 19.25 -0.87 -0.94
CA TYR A 157 18.43 -1.88 -1.62
C TYR A 157 18.10 -3.02 -0.65
N GLN A 158 16.79 -3.25 -0.48
CA GLN A 158 16.22 -4.25 0.41
C GLN A 158 14.88 -4.68 -0.17
N ASP A 159 14.31 -5.74 0.40
CA ASP A 159 13.02 -6.26 0.03
C ASP A 159 12.86 -6.56 -1.48
N ALA A 160 11.76 -6.11 -2.09
CA ALA A 160 11.47 -6.29 -3.50
C ALA A 160 12.53 -5.67 -4.43
N SER A 161 13.17 -4.54 -4.06
CA SER A 161 14.18 -3.93 -4.93
C SER A 161 15.48 -4.74 -4.91
N PHE A 162 15.88 -5.29 -3.76
CA PHE A 162 17.03 -6.19 -3.70
C PHE A 162 16.76 -7.50 -4.45
N MET A 163 15.58 -8.11 -4.22
CA MET A 163 15.19 -9.33 -4.91
C MET A 163 15.10 -9.14 -6.43
N ARG A 164 14.64 -7.97 -6.93
CA ARG A 164 14.68 -7.65 -8.37
C ARG A 164 16.09 -7.75 -8.93
N MET A 165 17.07 -7.17 -8.24
CA MET A 165 18.46 -7.17 -8.69
C MET A 165 19.11 -8.56 -8.55
N ALA A 166 18.76 -9.32 -7.52
CA ALA A 166 19.20 -10.72 -7.41
C ALA A 166 18.62 -11.59 -8.53
N ALA A 167 17.34 -11.38 -8.86
CA ALA A 167 16.67 -12.06 -9.97
C ALA A 167 17.29 -11.69 -11.33
N LEU A 168 17.62 -10.42 -11.56
CA LEU A 168 18.38 -9.98 -12.74
C LEU A 168 19.70 -10.74 -12.90
N VAL A 169 20.49 -10.83 -11.84
CA VAL A 169 21.77 -11.55 -11.86
C VAL A 169 21.56 -13.04 -12.15
N CYS A 170 20.52 -13.65 -11.59
CA CYS A 170 20.26 -15.07 -11.76
C CYS A 170 19.67 -15.42 -13.12
N ILE A 171 18.60 -14.73 -13.53
CA ILE A 171 17.74 -15.07 -14.67
C ILE A 171 18.30 -14.50 -15.97
N ASP A 172 18.82 -13.27 -15.97
CA ASP A 172 19.27 -12.59 -17.19
C ASP A 172 20.81 -12.62 -17.31
N GLY A 173 21.50 -12.91 -16.20
CA GLY A 173 22.95 -13.08 -16.15
C GLY A 173 23.38 -14.54 -16.19
N ILE A 174 23.42 -15.17 -15.02
CA ILE A 174 24.08 -16.45 -14.79
C ILE A 174 23.43 -17.59 -15.57
N LEU A 175 22.10 -17.68 -15.56
CA LEU A 175 21.41 -18.79 -16.19
C LEU A 175 21.64 -18.84 -17.72
N PRO A 176 21.45 -17.75 -18.49
CA PRO A 176 21.66 -17.74 -19.94
C PRO A 176 23.13 -17.60 -20.35
N LEU A 177 23.94 -16.81 -19.61
CA LEU A 177 25.31 -16.48 -20.03
C LEU A 177 26.37 -17.36 -19.35
N GLY A 178 25.99 -18.12 -18.33
CA GLY A 178 26.88 -18.97 -17.56
C GLY A 178 27.64 -18.21 -16.46
N PRO A 179 28.56 -18.90 -15.76
CA PRO A 179 29.26 -18.34 -14.58
C PRO A 179 30.19 -17.15 -14.89
N ASP A 180 30.60 -16.98 -16.15
CA ASP A 180 31.44 -15.86 -16.62
C ASP A 180 30.61 -14.75 -17.31
N PHE A 181 29.34 -14.59 -16.93
CA PHE A 181 28.43 -13.63 -17.56
C PHE A 181 28.98 -12.20 -17.59
N LEU A 182 29.65 -11.75 -16.52
CA LEU A 182 30.23 -10.40 -16.45
C LEU A 182 31.28 -10.17 -17.53
N GLY A 183 32.18 -11.15 -17.75
CA GLY A 183 33.20 -11.07 -18.78
C GLY A 183 32.60 -11.04 -20.19
N LYS A 184 31.56 -11.86 -20.42
CA LYS A 184 30.82 -11.89 -21.70
C LYS A 184 30.13 -10.55 -22.00
N ILE A 185 29.41 -10.00 -21.03
CA ILE A 185 28.73 -8.70 -21.16
C ILE A 185 29.76 -7.60 -21.48
N GLN A 186 30.87 -7.56 -20.73
CA GLN A 186 31.94 -6.60 -20.95
C GLN A 186 32.52 -6.70 -22.37
N SER A 187 32.76 -7.92 -22.87
CA SER A 187 33.27 -8.15 -24.21
C SER A 187 32.31 -7.66 -25.31
N ILE A 188 31.01 -7.86 -25.13
CA ILE A 188 30.00 -7.43 -26.10
C ILE A 188 29.87 -5.90 -26.09
N MET A 189 29.83 -5.29 -24.91
CA MET A 189 29.66 -3.84 -24.77
C MET A 189 30.86 -3.03 -25.23
N THR A 190 32.08 -3.57 -25.08
CA THR A 190 33.32 -2.92 -25.53
C THR A 190 33.67 -3.24 -26.98
N SER A 191 32.88 -4.08 -27.65
CA SER A 191 33.08 -4.37 -29.05
C SER A 191 32.89 -3.10 -29.91
N ALA A 192 33.71 -2.97 -30.95
CA ALA A 192 33.63 -1.82 -31.85
C ALA A 192 32.32 -1.77 -32.67
N ASP A 193 31.55 -2.87 -32.70
CA ASP A 193 30.28 -2.97 -33.41
C ASP A 193 29.09 -2.98 -32.43
N THR A 194 28.55 -1.79 -32.15
CA THR A 194 27.37 -1.62 -31.28
C THR A 194 26.05 -1.81 -32.04
N THR A 195 26.10 -2.21 -33.31
CA THR A 195 24.92 -2.35 -34.18
C THR A 195 23.92 -3.35 -33.62
N ALA A 196 24.41 -4.41 -32.98
CA ALA A 196 23.56 -5.41 -32.33
C ALA A 196 22.69 -4.81 -31.21
N ILE A 197 23.21 -3.81 -30.47
CA ILE A 197 22.48 -3.13 -29.40
C ILE A 197 21.45 -2.17 -30.01
N THR A 198 21.85 -1.37 -31.01
CA THR A 198 21.00 -0.30 -31.56
C THR A 198 19.88 -0.80 -32.45
N GLN A 199 20.05 -1.99 -33.07
CA GLN A 199 18.99 -2.68 -33.81
C GLN A 199 18.08 -3.51 -32.92
N ASN A 200 18.36 -3.62 -31.62
CA ASN A 200 17.53 -4.41 -30.72
C ASN A 200 16.16 -3.73 -30.48
N PRO A 201 15.04 -4.47 -30.59
CA PRO A 201 13.70 -3.93 -30.33
C PRO A 201 13.51 -3.33 -28.93
N LEU A 202 14.11 -3.91 -27.89
CA LEU A 202 14.09 -3.38 -26.52
C LEU A 202 14.78 -2.02 -26.48
N PHE A 203 15.96 -1.88 -27.10
CA PHE A 203 16.68 -0.61 -27.17
C PHE A 203 15.80 0.46 -27.81
N SER A 204 15.16 0.15 -28.95
CA SER A 204 14.24 1.08 -29.62
C SER A 204 13.09 1.53 -28.71
N THR A 205 12.48 0.57 -27.99
CA THR A 205 11.35 0.81 -27.08
C THR A 205 11.71 1.79 -25.95
N VAL A 206 12.90 1.64 -25.36
CA VAL A 206 13.31 2.47 -24.21
C VAL A 206 14.22 3.64 -24.56
N SER A 207 14.65 3.75 -25.82
CA SER A 207 15.66 4.72 -26.27
C SER A 207 15.28 6.16 -25.91
N SER A 208 14.00 6.51 -25.95
CA SER A 208 13.51 7.87 -25.61
C SER A 208 13.68 8.22 -24.13
N THR A 209 13.84 7.23 -23.24
CA THR A 209 14.06 7.45 -21.80
C THR A 209 15.54 7.47 -21.45
N LEU A 210 16.39 6.87 -22.27
CA LEU A 210 17.84 6.87 -22.04
C LEU A 210 18.43 8.29 -22.16
N PRO A 211 19.27 8.73 -21.20
CA PRO A 211 19.96 10.00 -21.29
C PRO A 211 20.86 10.11 -22.52
N GLY A 212 20.96 11.32 -23.07
CA GLY A 212 21.83 11.64 -24.20
C GLY A 212 21.09 12.05 -25.46
N ASP A 213 21.73 12.89 -26.28
CA ASP A 213 21.12 13.49 -27.47
C ASP A 213 21.22 12.58 -28.69
N ASN A 214 22.17 11.66 -28.68
CA ASN A 214 22.44 10.74 -29.78
C ASN A 214 22.67 9.31 -29.29
N THR A 215 22.74 8.37 -30.22
CA THR A 215 22.92 6.94 -29.92
C THR A 215 24.21 6.65 -29.14
N ASN A 216 25.30 7.37 -29.41
CA ASN A 216 26.57 7.15 -28.71
C ASN A 216 26.48 7.57 -27.24
N ASP A 217 25.82 8.68 -26.95
CA ASP A 217 25.61 9.13 -25.57
C ASP A 217 24.79 8.10 -24.77
N LYS A 218 23.73 7.55 -25.39
CA LYS A 218 22.87 6.53 -24.78
C LYS A 218 23.62 5.22 -24.52
N LEU A 219 24.42 4.77 -25.48
CA LEU A 219 25.31 3.61 -25.31
C LEU A 219 26.37 3.87 -24.23
N GLY A 220 26.87 5.11 -24.15
CA GLY A 220 27.77 5.56 -23.10
C GLY A 220 27.12 5.45 -21.71
N PHE A 221 25.87 5.88 -21.56
CA PHE A 221 25.12 5.74 -20.32
C PHE A 221 24.90 4.28 -19.92
N ILE A 222 24.45 3.43 -20.86
CA ILE A 222 24.29 1.98 -20.62
C ILE A 222 25.63 1.39 -20.15
N THR A 223 26.73 1.78 -20.80
CA THR A 223 28.06 1.27 -20.48
C THR A 223 28.54 1.69 -19.10
N GLN A 224 28.33 2.96 -18.74
CA GLN A 224 28.62 3.45 -17.39
C GLN A 224 27.76 2.77 -16.34
N GLY A 225 26.48 2.51 -16.65
CA GLY A 225 25.54 1.81 -15.79
C GLY A 225 25.99 0.41 -15.42
N PHE A 226 26.29 -0.43 -16.42
CA PHE A 226 26.82 -1.78 -16.15
C PHE A 226 28.15 -1.72 -15.40
N ASN A 227 29.07 -0.85 -15.83
CA ASN A 227 30.39 -0.73 -15.21
C ASN A 227 30.32 -0.37 -13.72
N SER A 228 29.33 0.44 -13.30
CA SER A 228 29.21 0.84 -11.90
C SER A 228 28.69 -0.28 -10.99
N VAL A 229 27.97 -1.25 -11.53
CA VAL A 229 27.32 -2.33 -10.74
C VAL A 229 27.96 -3.71 -10.89
N GLN A 230 28.90 -3.88 -11.83
CA GLN A 230 29.59 -5.17 -12.04
C GLN A 230 30.23 -5.72 -10.76
N GLY A 231 30.81 -4.85 -9.92
CA GLY A 231 31.44 -5.24 -8.66
C GLY A 231 30.42 -5.83 -7.68
N TRP A 232 29.28 -5.15 -7.52
CA TRP A 232 28.19 -5.62 -6.68
C TRP A 232 27.62 -6.96 -7.17
N MET A 233 27.45 -7.14 -8.49
CA MET A 233 26.99 -8.41 -9.05
C MET A 233 28.01 -9.54 -8.78
N GLY A 234 29.30 -9.27 -8.99
CA GLY A 234 30.38 -10.23 -8.70
C GLY A 234 30.44 -10.63 -7.22
N ASP A 235 30.25 -9.67 -6.31
CA ASP A 235 30.20 -9.91 -4.87
C ASP A 235 28.98 -10.74 -4.48
N LEU A 236 27.81 -10.49 -5.08
CA LEU A 236 26.60 -11.28 -4.85
C LEU A 236 26.84 -12.75 -5.25
N VAL A 237 27.42 -12.99 -6.43
CA VAL A 237 27.75 -14.35 -6.90
C VAL A 237 28.76 -15.02 -5.98
N SER A 238 29.82 -14.31 -5.61
CA SER A 238 30.87 -14.83 -4.74
C SER A 238 30.33 -15.18 -3.35
N LYS A 239 29.44 -14.36 -2.79
CA LYS A 239 28.83 -14.55 -1.48
C LYS A 239 27.86 -15.72 -1.43
N THR A 240 27.08 -15.91 -2.50
CA THR A 240 26.00 -16.91 -2.53
C THR A 240 26.44 -18.24 -3.13
N GLY A 241 27.51 -18.26 -3.93
CA GLY A 241 27.94 -19.44 -4.68
C GLY A 241 26.92 -19.88 -5.74
N VAL A 242 26.04 -18.97 -6.17
CA VAL A 242 24.98 -19.28 -7.14
C VAL A 242 25.57 -19.70 -8.49
N THR A 243 24.99 -20.75 -9.08
CA THR A 243 25.36 -21.33 -10.37
C THR A 243 24.11 -21.56 -11.22
N PRO A 244 24.25 -21.76 -12.54
CA PRO A 244 23.11 -22.14 -13.38
C PRO A 244 22.39 -23.40 -12.86
N GLN A 245 23.15 -24.39 -12.37
CA GLN A 245 22.61 -25.64 -11.83
C GLN A 245 21.86 -25.42 -10.52
N SER A 246 22.37 -24.58 -9.61
CA SER A 246 21.64 -24.28 -8.36
C SER A 246 20.35 -23.53 -8.63
N ILE A 247 20.32 -22.63 -9.63
CA ILE A 247 19.10 -21.92 -10.03
C ILE A 247 18.07 -22.94 -10.56
N SER A 248 18.45 -23.74 -11.57
CA SER A 248 17.57 -24.75 -12.16
C SER A 248 17.05 -25.76 -11.13
N SER A 249 17.92 -26.24 -10.24
CA SER A 249 17.55 -27.19 -9.17
C SER A 249 16.51 -26.60 -8.21
N ASN A 250 16.68 -25.34 -7.81
CA ASN A 250 15.71 -24.67 -6.93
C ASN A 250 14.39 -24.38 -7.65
N LEU A 251 14.43 -24.06 -8.95
CA LEU A 251 13.23 -23.90 -9.77
C LEU A 251 12.47 -25.23 -9.96
N GLY A 252 13.19 -26.34 -10.07
CA GLY A 252 12.63 -27.70 -10.18
C GLY A 252 11.66 -28.07 -9.05
N ASN A 253 11.79 -27.44 -7.89
CA ASN A 253 10.86 -27.62 -6.77
C ASN A 253 9.46 -27.04 -7.04
N PHE A 254 9.34 -26.13 -8.01
CA PHE A 254 8.11 -25.41 -8.33
C PHE A 254 7.63 -25.64 -9.77
N ILE A 255 8.55 -25.96 -10.69
CA ILE A 255 8.31 -26.09 -12.12
C ILE A 255 8.96 -27.39 -12.60
N GLN A 256 8.18 -28.32 -13.15
CA GLN A 256 8.74 -29.54 -13.75
C GLN A 256 9.25 -29.22 -15.15
N PHE A 257 10.57 -29.27 -15.34
CA PHE A 257 11.19 -29.15 -16.65
C PHE A 257 11.26 -30.53 -17.31
N ALA A 258 10.94 -30.59 -18.60
CA ALA A 258 10.99 -31.84 -19.36
C ALA A 258 12.42 -32.21 -19.81
N ASP A 259 13.31 -31.21 -19.92
CA ASP A 259 14.68 -31.36 -20.40
C ASP A 259 15.66 -30.69 -19.43
N ASP A 260 16.82 -31.32 -19.21
CA ASP A 260 17.91 -30.79 -18.36
C ASP A 260 18.72 -29.65 -19.02
N ASN A 261 18.23 -29.09 -20.13
CA ASN A 261 18.95 -28.07 -20.87
C ASN A 261 18.58 -26.67 -20.36
N LEU A 262 19.57 -26.04 -19.70
CA LEU A 262 19.49 -24.73 -19.07
C LEU A 262 19.11 -23.60 -20.04
N ASP A 263 19.42 -23.74 -21.33
CA ASP A 263 19.04 -22.75 -22.35
C ASP A 263 17.51 -22.69 -22.52
N PHE A 264 16.82 -23.84 -22.43
CA PHE A 264 15.36 -23.86 -22.45
C PHE A 264 14.76 -23.29 -21.17
N VAL A 265 15.41 -23.52 -20.02
CA VAL A 265 14.97 -22.94 -18.74
C VAL A 265 15.08 -21.42 -18.80
N ALA A 266 16.20 -20.88 -19.29
CA ALA A 266 16.39 -19.44 -19.47
C ALA A 266 15.32 -18.83 -20.38
N ALA A 267 15.12 -19.41 -21.58
CA ALA A 267 14.12 -18.94 -22.52
C ALA A 267 12.68 -19.05 -21.99
N PHE A 268 12.38 -20.09 -21.21
CA PHE A 268 11.09 -20.26 -20.55
C PHE A 268 10.84 -19.15 -19.53
N LEU A 269 11.82 -18.85 -18.67
CA LEU A 269 11.68 -17.84 -17.63
C LEU A 269 11.50 -16.44 -18.22
N ASP A 270 12.32 -16.10 -19.21
CA ASP A 270 12.25 -14.83 -19.95
C ASP A 270 10.82 -14.57 -20.47
N GLN A 271 10.18 -15.58 -21.09
CA GLN A 271 8.84 -15.41 -21.67
C GLN A 271 7.68 -15.50 -20.67
N THR A 272 7.92 -16.03 -19.46
CA THR A 272 6.85 -16.36 -18.51
C THR A 272 6.91 -15.59 -17.20
N THR A 273 7.97 -14.78 -16.99
CA THR A 273 8.16 -14.01 -15.76
C THR A 273 8.02 -12.50 -16.00
N ASN A 274 7.14 -11.92 -15.17
CA ASN A 274 6.90 -10.51 -14.82
C ASN A 274 7.80 -9.89 -13.74
N TYR A 275 9.04 -10.35 -13.53
CA TYR A 275 9.68 -10.08 -12.22
C TYR A 275 10.13 -8.62 -12.03
N TYR A 276 10.46 -7.90 -13.11
CA TYR A 276 10.80 -6.47 -13.05
C TYR A 276 9.57 -5.62 -12.74
N GLU A 277 8.45 -5.85 -13.42
CA GLU A 277 7.15 -5.20 -13.17
C GLU A 277 6.65 -5.52 -11.77
N HIS A 278 6.61 -6.80 -11.38
CA HIS A 278 6.05 -7.26 -10.10
C HIS A 278 6.78 -6.62 -8.92
N THR A 279 8.10 -6.77 -8.86
CA THR A 279 8.90 -6.20 -7.78
C THR A 279 9.02 -4.68 -7.89
N GLY A 280 8.93 -4.13 -9.11
CA GLY A 280 8.89 -2.70 -9.39
C GLY A 280 7.66 -2.03 -8.76
N ILE A 281 6.48 -2.61 -8.96
CA ILE A 281 5.23 -2.17 -8.32
C ILE A 281 5.39 -2.18 -6.80
N GLN A 282 5.90 -3.27 -6.21
CA GLN A 282 6.12 -3.36 -4.77
C GLN A 282 7.12 -2.33 -4.25
N THR A 283 8.18 -2.03 -5.02
CA THR A 283 9.19 -1.02 -4.68
C THR A 283 8.56 0.38 -4.62
N VAL A 284 7.78 0.73 -5.65
CA VAL A 284 7.08 2.02 -5.72
C VAL A 284 6.04 2.12 -4.61
N ALA A 285 5.26 1.06 -4.39
CA ALA A 285 4.25 0.98 -3.34
C ALA A 285 4.86 1.24 -1.96
N LYS A 286 5.97 0.56 -1.63
CA LYS A 286 6.66 0.79 -0.37
C LYS A 286 7.10 2.23 -0.20
N LYS A 287 7.66 2.83 -1.25
CA LYS A 287 8.15 4.21 -1.17
C LYS A 287 7.03 5.22 -0.98
N VAL A 288 5.95 5.11 -1.76
CA VAL A 288 4.81 6.02 -1.64
C VAL A 288 4.08 5.85 -0.30
N ILE A 289 3.96 4.62 0.21
CA ILE A 289 3.37 4.34 1.52
C ILE A 289 4.19 4.99 2.64
N LEU A 290 5.52 4.83 2.63
CA LEU A 290 6.39 5.43 3.66
C LEU A 290 6.34 6.96 3.64
N GLN A 291 6.33 7.57 2.45
CA GLN A 291 6.18 9.02 2.33
C GLN A 291 4.80 9.49 2.80
N ALA A 292 3.73 8.83 2.35
CA ALA A 292 2.36 9.12 2.77
C ALA A 292 2.20 8.99 4.29
N HIS A 293 2.70 7.92 4.88
CA HIS A 293 2.71 7.69 6.32
C HIS A 293 3.44 8.79 7.08
N THR A 294 4.61 9.23 6.59
CA THR A 294 5.36 10.33 7.21
C THR A 294 4.56 11.63 7.21
N LEU A 295 3.90 11.97 6.09
CA LEU A 295 3.08 13.17 5.97
C LEU A 295 1.84 13.10 6.84
N VAL A 296 1.13 11.96 6.83
CA VAL A 296 -0.07 11.75 7.66
C VAL A 296 0.28 11.85 9.14
N LYS A 297 1.40 11.27 9.59
CA LYS A 297 1.87 11.43 10.98
C LYS A 297 2.19 12.88 11.32
N ALA A 298 2.82 13.62 10.40
CA ALA A 298 3.11 15.04 10.62
C ALA A 298 1.82 15.86 10.71
N GLU A 299 0.81 15.57 9.88
CA GLU A 299 -0.50 16.22 9.90
C GLU A 299 -1.25 15.95 11.21
N ILE A 300 -1.28 14.69 11.66
CA ILE A 300 -1.87 14.31 12.96
C ILE A 300 -1.12 14.97 14.12
N ALA A 301 0.21 15.09 14.05
CA ALA A 301 1.02 15.71 15.10
C ALA A 301 0.93 17.25 15.11
N ALA A 302 0.74 17.87 13.94
CA ALA A 302 0.58 19.31 13.77
C ALA A 302 -0.86 19.78 14.03
N ALA A 303 -1.83 18.86 14.09
CA ALA A 303 -3.16 19.15 14.58
C ALA A 303 -3.03 19.80 15.98
N PRO A 304 -3.62 20.98 16.19
CA PRO A 304 -3.38 21.76 17.40
C PRO A 304 -3.71 20.95 18.65
N LYS A 305 -2.69 20.68 19.47
CA LYS A 305 -2.89 20.28 20.87
C LYS A 305 -3.46 21.47 21.62
N PRO A 306 -4.49 21.33 22.46
CA PRO A 306 -5.07 22.47 23.13
C PRO A 306 -4.02 23.13 24.03
N GLU A 307 -3.81 24.44 23.87
CA GLU A 307 -3.02 25.25 24.79
C GLU A 307 -3.54 25.01 26.22
N ALA A 308 -2.63 24.61 27.11
CA ALA A 308 -2.85 24.63 28.55
C ALA A 308 -2.84 26.09 28.99
N ASP A 309 -4.00 26.75 28.89
CA ASP A 309 -4.10 28.16 29.23
C ASP A 309 -4.04 28.31 30.76
N THR A 310 -2.92 28.83 31.25
CA THR A 310 -2.69 29.16 32.65
C THR A 310 -3.65 30.27 33.08
N LEU A 311 -4.79 29.90 33.64
CA LEU A 311 -5.73 30.85 34.25
C LEU A 311 -5.12 31.47 35.51
N LYS A 312 -4.57 32.68 35.37
CA LYS A 312 -4.42 33.60 36.50
C LYS A 312 -5.81 34.01 36.98
N ALA A 313 -6.10 33.66 38.22
CA ALA A 313 -7.33 34.05 38.91
C ALA A 313 -7.50 35.58 38.94
N VAL A 314 -8.54 36.09 38.26
CA VAL A 314 -9.09 37.42 38.50
C VAL A 314 -10.47 37.23 39.13
N LYS A 315 -10.64 37.86 40.29
CA LYS A 315 -11.83 37.80 41.14
C LYS A 315 -13.05 38.33 40.39
N SER A 316 -14.17 37.61 40.53
CA SER A 316 -15.49 38.00 40.07
C SER A 316 -16.02 39.20 40.87
N ASP A 317 -16.41 40.26 40.17
CA ASP A 317 -17.49 41.13 40.62
C ASP A 317 -18.70 40.91 39.69
N THR A 318 -19.82 40.62 40.31
CA THR A 318 -21.15 40.34 39.76
C THR A 318 -21.74 41.52 38.99
N SER A 319 -22.28 41.28 37.79
CA SER A 319 -23.74 41.37 37.51
C SER A 319 -24.09 41.43 36.01
N ASN A 320 -25.10 40.63 35.65
CA ASN A 320 -26.05 40.72 34.53
C ASN A 320 -25.64 40.35 33.08
N ALA A 321 -26.07 39.11 32.74
CA ALA A 321 -26.85 38.70 31.56
C ALA A 321 -26.14 38.26 30.26
N SER A 322 -26.10 36.93 30.04
CA SER A 322 -26.71 36.28 28.86
C SER A 322 -26.95 34.79 29.15
N ALA A 323 -28.21 34.35 29.05
CA ALA A 323 -28.73 33.04 29.47
C ALA A 323 -28.55 31.93 28.40
N THR A 324 -27.41 31.89 27.71
CA THR A 324 -27.14 30.90 26.65
C THR A 324 -26.17 29.79 27.07
N ALA A 325 -25.41 30.01 28.16
CA ALA A 325 -24.47 29.03 28.70
C ALA A 325 -25.14 27.83 29.42
N ASP A 326 -26.46 27.87 29.63
CA ASP A 326 -27.19 26.85 30.40
C ASP A 326 -27.74 25.69 29.54
N LYS A 327 -27.69 25.76 28.20
CA LYS A 327 -28.31 24.75 27.32
C LYS A 327 -27.42 23.53 27.06
N TYR A 328 -26.12 23.73 27.01
CA TYR A 328 -25.14 22.72 26.62
C TYR A 328 -23.99 22.69 27.63
N THR A 329 -23.64 21.51 28.12
CA THR A 329 -22.67 21.32 29.20
C THR A 329 -21.53 20.40 28.78
N VAL A 330 -20.33 20.59 29.36
CA VAL A 330 -19.19 19.69 29.14
C VAL A 330 -19.53 18.28 29.66
N GLY A 331 -19.19 17.25 28.87
CA GLY A 331 -19.54 15.85 29.07
C GLY A 331 -20.87 15.43 28.45
N GLN A 332 -21.64 16.37 27.88
CA GLN A 332 -22.94 16.08 27.26
C GLN A 332 -22.78 15.53 25.84
N THR A 333 -23.50 14.45 25.52
CA THR A 333 -23.61 13.96 24.13
C THR A 333 -24.65 14.76 23.35
N ILE A 334 -24.25 15.22 22.16
CA ILE A 334 -25.07 15.97 21.20
C ILE A 334 -24.97 15.31 19.81
N GLU A 335 -25.74 15.84 18.86
CA GLU A 335 -25.58 15.58 17.44
C GLU A 335 -25.06 16.83 16.75
N VAL A 336 -24.13 16.64 15.82
CA VAL A 336 -23.45 17.68 15.03
C VAL A 336 -23.80 17.46 13.56
N TRP A 337 -24.20 18.52 12.85
CA TRP A 337 -24.55 18.46 11.45
C TRP A 337 -23.31 18.43 10.56
N ASP A 338 -23.22 17.46 9.66
CA ASP A 338 -22.24 17.42 8.59
C ASP A 338 -22.91 17.92 7.29
N GLY A 339 -22.39 19.02 6.75
CA GLY A 339 -22.93 19.65 5.54
C GLY A 339 -22.52 18.98 4.23
N GLU A 340 -21.47 18.16 4.22
CA GLU A 340 -21.04 17.40 3.03
C GLU A 340 -21.87 16.12 2.86
N GLU A 341 -22.19 15.47 3.98
CA GLU A 341 -22.95 14.23 4.00
C GLU A 341 -24.46 14.43 4.24
N GLU A 342 -24.88 15.66 4.55
CA GLU A 342 -26.26 16.04 4.89
C GLU A 342 -26.84 15.17 6.03
N ASP A 343 -26.01 14.80 7.03
CA ASP A 343 -26.40 13.93 8.14
C ASP A 343 -25.91 14.42 9.52
N TRP A 344 -26.43 13.82 10.59
CA TRP A 344 -26.14 14.18 11.98
C TRP A 344 -25.28 13.14 12.69
N TYR A 345 -24.11 13.55 13.17
CA TYR A 345 -23.12 12.71 13.83
C TYR A 345 -23.13 12.88 15.35
N ARG A 346 -23.01 11.79 16.10
CA ARG A 346 -22.99 11.84 17.57
C ARG A 346 -21.63 12.29 18.07
N ALA A 347 -21.60 13.26 18.97
CA ALA A 347 -20.37 13.74 19.58
C ALA A 347 -20.56 14.12 21.05
N THR A 348 -19.50 14.12 21.83
CA THR A 348 -19.48 14.53 23.24
C THR A 348 -18.85 15.92 23.36
N ILE A 349 -19.51 16.84 24.05
CA ILE A 349 -18.96 18.18 24.30
C ILE A 349 -17.80 18.04 25.29
N GLU A 350 -16.60 18.28 24.83
CA GLU A 350 -15.39 18.30 25.66
C GLU A 350 -15.13 19.71 26.22
N LYS A 351 -15.54 20.76 25.51
CA LYS A 351 -15.39 22.17 25.94
C LYS A 351 -16.52 23.05 25.43
N VAL A 352 -16.84 24.10 26.18
CA VAL A 352 -17.82 25.13 25.81
C VAL A 352 -17.13 26.50 25.78
N ALA A 353 -17.31 27.27 24.71
CA ALA A 353 -16.83 28.64 24.58
C ALA A 353 -17.88 29.51 23.91
N GLU A 354 -18.59 30.33 24.71
CA GLU A 354 -19.72 31.17 24.28
C GLU A 354 -20.81 30.39 23.54
N LYS A 355 -20.76 30.38 22.19
CA LYS A 355 -21.70 29.70 21.28
C LYS A 355 -21.05 28.61 20.42
N ARG A 356 -19.88 28.14 20.84
CA ARG A 356 -19.15 27.07 20.16
C ARG A 356 -18.86 25.93 21.13
N PHE A 357 -18.83 24.73 20.60
CA PHE A 357 -18.66 23.49 21.35
C PHE A 357 -17.48 22.73 20.74
N PHE A 358 -16.50 22.39 21.56
CA PHE A 358 -15.45 21.45 21.14
C PHE A 358 -16.00 20.05 21.37
N VAL A 359 -16.12 19.28 20.31
CA VAL A 359 -16.84 18.01 20.33
C VAL A 359 -15.92 16.87 19.94
N SER A 360 -16.08 15.72 20.59
CA SER A 360 -15.41 14.48 20.22
C SER A 360 -16.42 13.48 19.68
N TYR A 361 -16.26 13.07 18.43
CA TYR A 361 -17.21 12.18 17.76
C TYR A 361 -17.20 10.79 18.39
N VAL A 362 -18.39 10.28 18.71
CA VAL A 362 -18.55 9.00 19.40
C VAL A 362 -18.19 7.88 18.43
N GLY A 363 -17.18 7.08 18.78
CA GLY A 363 -16.68 5.98 17.94
C GLY A 363 -15.54 6.38 17.00
N GLU A 364 -15.19 7.66 17.00
CA GLU A 364 -14.09 8.21 16.21
C GLU A 364 -12.89 8.54 17.11
N GLY A 365 -11.70 8.63 16.51
CA GLY A 365 -10.49 9.05 17.22
C GLY A 365 -10.41 10.57 17.40
N SER A 366 -9.61 11.03 18.37
CA SER A 366 -9.47 12.46 18.73
C SER A 366 -8.94 13.37 17.59
N SER A 367 -8.58 12.81 16.44
CA SER A 367 -8.21 13.57 15.24
C SER A 367 -9.40 14.19 14.51
N ASN A 368 -10.61 13.76 14.85
CA ASN A 368 -11.87 14.28 14.29
C ASN A 368 -12.54 15.28 15.26
N ASP A 369 -11.94 15.52 16.43
CA ASP A 369 -12.46 16.48 17.38
C ASP A 369 -12.37 17.90 16.80
N GLU A 370 -13.46 18.64 16.84
CA GLU A 370 -13.54 19.96 16.23
C GLU A 370 -14.37 20.95 17.05
N TRP A 371 -14.27 22.23 16.70
CA TRP A 371 -15.17 23.26 17.21
C TRP A 371 -16.34 23.44 16.26
N VAL A 372 -17.56 23.24 16.77
CA VAL A 372 -18.81 23.42 16.02
C VAL A 372 -19.64 24.56 16.60
N GLU A 373 -20.43 25.21 15.75
CA GLU A 373 -21.27 26.35 16.13
C GLU A 373 -22.61 25.89 16.72
N GLU A 374 -23.27 26.75 17.51
CA GLU A 374 -24.56 26.45 18.13
C GLU A 374 -25.66 26.05 17.13
N ASP A 375 -25.59 26.59 15.92
CA ASP A 375 -26.58 26.32 14.86
C ASP A 375 -26.38 24.93 14.23
N ASP A 376 -25.17 24.36 14.32
CA ASP A 376 -24.81 23.05 13.77
C ASP A 376 -24.88 21.94 14.82
N VAL A 377 -25.33 22.26 16.04
CA VAL A 377 -25.47 21.27 17.11
C VAL A 377 -26.89 21.21 17.66
N ARG A 378 -27.32 19.98 17.95
CA ARG A 378 -28.57 19.74 18.64
C ARG A 378 -28.38 18.73 19.74
N ILE A 379 -29.08 18.95 20.85
CA ILE A 379 -29.37 17.84 21.76
C ILE A 379 -30.29 16.91 20.98
N ARG A 380 -29.91 15.65 20.81
CA ARG A 380 -30.79 14.62 20.24
C ARG A 380 -31.98 14.45 21.17
N ASP A 381 -33.01 15.28 21.01
CA ASP A 381 -34.28 15.07 21.64
C ASP A 381 -34.93 13.90 20.89
N LYS A 382 -34.75 12.68 21.43
CA LYS A 382 -35.37 11.47 20.86
C LYS A 382 -36.92 11.59 20.76
N ARG A 383 -37.52 12.63 21.35
CA ARG A 383 -38.95 13.02 21.22
C ARG A 383 -39.30 13.83 19.95
N SER A 384 -38.30 14.36 19.24
CA SER A 384 -38.47 15.16 18.01
C SER A 384 -38.75 14.29 16.78
N LEU A 385 -38.24 13.05 16.77
CA LEU A 385 -38.40 12.08 15.68
C LEU A 385 -39.66 11.19 15.80
N MET A 386 -40.50 11.39 16.82
CA MET A 386 -41.68 10.54 17.06
C MET A 386 -43.02 11.25 16.85
N PRO A 387 -44.05 10.55 16.33
CA PRO A 387 -45.40 11.09 16.23
C PRO A 387 -45.89 11.59 17.59
N LYS A 388 -46.61 12.71 17.60
CA LYS A 388 -47.14 13.40 18.79
C LYS A 388 -47.94 12.49 19.75
N ALA A 389 -48.43 11.34 19.27
CA ALA A 389 -49.16 10.33 20.03
C ALA A 389 -48.29 9.48 20.98
N TYR A 390 -46.96 9.45 20.81
CA TYR A 390 -46.01 8.76 21.69
C TYR A 390 -45.30 9.69 22.67
N ARG A 391 -45.69 10.97 22.71
CA ARG A 391 -45.25 11.91 23.74
C ARG A 391 -46.14 11.73 24.97
N SER A 392 -45.81 10.80 25.84
CA SER A 392 -46.44 10.73 27.16
C SER A 392 -45.46 10.34 28.25
N SER A 393 -45.66 11.02 29.37
CA SER A 393 -45.31 10.69 30.76
C SER A 393 -44.61 9.35 30.99
N SER A 394 -43.58 9.39 31.82
CA SER A 394 -43.16 8.24 32.63
C SER A 394 -44.35 7.39 33.05
N ASP A 395 -44.15 6.08 33.07
CA ASP A 395 -45.12 5.16 33.67
C ASP A 395 -45.29 5.44 35.18
N GLU A 396 -46.15 4.66 35.85
CA GLU A 396 -46.41 4.80 37.28
C GLU A 396 -45.16 4.61 38.15
N ASN A 397 -44.08 4.05 37.58
CA ASN A 397 -42.80 3.78 38.24
C ASN A 397 -41.72 4.83 37.92
N GLY A 398 -42.04 5.85 37.10
CA GLY A 398 -41.12 6.92 36.76
C GLY A 398 -40.27 6.67 35.51
N TYR A 399 -40.42 5.54 34.83
CA TYR A 399 -39.63 5.18 33.65
C TYR A 399 -40.32 5.53 32.34
N ALA A 400 -39.55 6.01 31.37
CA ALA A 400 -39.99 6.37 30.04
C ALA A 400 -39.12 5.73 28.96
N ILE A 401 -39.69 5.61 27.76
CA ILE A 401 -38.92 5.22 26.58
C ILE A 401 -37.79 6.23 26.37
N ALA A 402 -36.60 5.70 26.11
CA ALA A 402 -35.30 6.35 25.99
C ALA A 402 -34.60 6.75 27.30
N ASP A 403 -35.16 6.42 28.47
CA ASP A 403 -34.45 6.56 29.72
C ASP A 403 -33.23 5.64 29.74
N LYS A 404 -32.13 6.17 30.29
CA LYS A 404 -30.91 5.41 30.56
C LYS A 404 -31.05 4.81 31.95
N VAL A 405 -30.91 3.51 32.02
CA VAL A 405 -31.12 2.70 33.23
C VAL A 405 -29.91 1.82 33.48
N LYS A 406 -29.84 1.29 34.70
CA LYS A 406 -28.99 0.15 35.03
C LYS A 406 -29.84 -1.10 35.05
N VAL A 407 -29.32 -2.20 34.49
CA VAL A 407 -29.97 -3.51 34.47
C VAL A 407 -29.08 -4.52 35.19
N TRP A 408 -29.65 -5.25 36.13
CA TRP A 408 -28.95 -6.27 36.92
C TRP A 408 -28.82 -7.57 36.14
N ASP A 409 -27.62 -8.14 36.10
CA ASP A 409 -27.33 -9.44 35.50
C ASP A 409 -27.01 -10.44 36.63
N GLU A 410 -27.84 -11.48 36.78
CA GLU A 410 -27.67 -12.48 37.85
C GLU A 410 -26.46 -13.38 37.63
N ASP A 411 -26.07 -13.65 36.39
CA ASP A 411 -24.96 -14.55 36.05
C ASP A 411 -23.59 -13.93 36.40
N ASN A 412 -23.48 -12.61 36.22
CA ASN A 412 -22.27 -11.83 36.45
C ASN A 412 -22.28 -11.06 37.77
N GLU A 413 -23.42 -11.02 38.48
CA GLU A 413 -23.63 -10.25 39.70
C GLU A 413 -23.24 -8.76 39.54
N ASP A 414 -23.56 -8.14 38.39
CA ASP A 414 -23.19 -6.76 38.07
C ASP A 414 -24.29 -5.96 37.33
N TRP A 415 -24.15 -4.62 37.32
CA TRP A 415 -25.11 -3.67 36.73
C TRP A 415 -24.64 -3.07 35.40
N TYR A 416 -25.34 -3.44 34.33
CA TYR A 416 -25.04 -2.99 32.97
C TYR A 416 -25.87 -1.76 32.60
N SER A 417 -25.29 -0.85 31.81
CA SER A 417 -26.02 0.37 31.40
C SER A 417 -26.84 0.08 30.15
N ALA A 418 -28.13 0.40 30.16
CA ALA A 418 -29.01 0.17 29.03
C ALA A 418 -29.94 1.37 28.75
N ILE A 419 -30.67 1.30 27.64
CA ILE A 419 -31.66 2.30 27.23
C ILE A 419 -33.01 1.60 27.02
N ILE A 420 -34.07 2.13 27.63
CA ILE A 420 -35.44 1.60 27.40
C ILE A 420 -35.88 1.91 25.97
N GLY A 421 -36.12 0.89 25.17
CA GLY A 421 -36.66 1.00 23.80
C GLY A 421 -38.18 0.86 23.74
N LYS A 422 -38.78 0.05 24.63
CA LYS A 422 -40.24 -0.17 24.71
C LYS A 422 -40.65 -0.44 26.16
N THR A 423 -41.93 -0.20 26.46
CA THR A 423 -42.55 -0.53 27.74
C THR A 423 -43.80 -1.37 27.52
N GLN A 424 -44.03 -2.34 28.39
CA GLN A 424 -45.25 -3.17 28.39
C GLN A 424 -45.60 -3.58 29.82
N GLY A 425 -46.52 -2.84 30.45
CA GLY A 425 -46.87 -3.09 31.86
C GLY A 425 -45.71 -2.75 32.78
N GLN A 426 -45.21 -3.74 33.53
CA GLN A 426 -44.05 -3.62 34.43
C GLN A 426 -42.75 -4.17 33.80
N GLN A 427 -42.74 -4.39 32.48
CA GLN A 427 -41.58 -4.90 31.74
C GLN A 427 -41.04 -3.85 30.78
N TYR A 428 -39.72 -3.83 30.62
CA TYR A 428 -38.97 -2.85 29.84
C TYR A 428 -38.08 -3.55 28.83
N PHE A 429 -38.24 -3.22 27.54
CA PHE A 429 -37.33 -3.72 26.52
C PHE A 429 -36.10 -2.83 26.49
N VAL A 430 -34.92 -3.36 26.82
CA VAL A 430 -33.69 -2.60 27.03
C VAL A 430 -32.65 -2.91 25.97
N GLN A 431 -31.85 -1.89 25.62
CA GLN A 431 -30.71 -2.02 24.71
C GLN A 431 -29.42 -1.69 25.46
N TYR A 432 -28.51 -2.65 25.57
CA TYR A 432 -27.28 -2.50 26.34
C TYR A 432 -26.27 -1.57 25.63
N ILE A 433 -25.74 -0.61 26.38
CA ILE A 433 -24.79 0.36 25.86
C ILE A 433 -23.42 -0.30 25.68
N GLY A 434 -22.92 -0.31 24.45
CA GLY A 434 -21.63 -0.93 24.10
C GLY A 434 -21.74 -2.37 23.63
N TYR A 435 -22.97 -2.90 23.53
CA TYR A 435 -23.28 -4.24 23.04
C TYR A 435 -24.15 -4.15 21.78
N ASP A 436 -24.12 -5.20 20.97
CA ASP A 436 -24.98 -5.30 19.79
C ASP A 436 -26.41 -5.74 20.17
N SER A 437 -27.33 -5.65 19.20
CA SER A 437 -28.75 -5.95 19.42
C SER A 437 -29.06 -7.43 19.70
N SER A 438 -28.08 -8.34 19.66
CA SER A 438 -28.30 -9.73 20.07
C SER A 438 -28.43 -9.88 21.60
N HIS A 439 -28.10 -8.83 22.34
CA HIS A 439 -28.21 -8.74 23.79
C HIS A 439 -29.46 -7.98 24.26
N ASP A 440 -30.24 -7.39 23.35
CA ASP A 440 -31.45 -6.65 23.71
C ASP A 440 -32.50 -7.61 24.28
N GLU A 441 -33.08 -7.28 25.44
CA GLU A 441 -34.01 -8.16 26.14
C GLU A 441 -35.13 -7.40 26.86
N TRP A 442 -36.12 -8.15 27.36
CA TRP A 442 -37.14 -7.62 28.25
C TRP A 442 -36.73 -7.91 29.69
N VAL A 443 -36.74 -6.87 30.53
CA VAL A 443 -36.43 -6.97 31.96
C VAL A 443 -37.59 -6.49 32.81
N ASP A 444 -37.70 -7.05 34.01
CA ASP A 444 -38.70 -6.71 35.00
C ASP A 444 -38.28 -5.48 35.83
N LEU A 445 -39.26 -4.88 36.52
CA LEU A 445 -39.04 -3.65 37.31
C LEU A 445 -38.00 -3.81 38.44
N ASP A 446 -37.83 -5.01 38.98
CA ASP A 446 -36.86 -5.30 40.04
C ASP A 446 -35.42 -5.48 39.51
N GLU A 447 -35.27 -5.60 38.19
CA GLU A 447 -33.98 -5.73 37.51
C GLU A 447 -33.45 -4.38 37.01
N ILE A 448 -34.22 -3.28 37.15
CA ILE A 448 -33.93 -1.97 36.55
C ILE A 448 -33.81 -0.84 37.60
N SER A 449 -32.77 -0.02 37.49
CA SER A 449 -32.43 1.09 38.42
C SER A 449 -32.08 2.41 37.72
#